data_AF-A0A8T3D767-F1
#
_entry.id   AF-A0A8T3D767-F1
#
_cell.length_a   1.000
_cell.length_b   1.000
_cell.length_c   1.000
_cell.angle_alpha   90.00
_cell.angle_beta   90.00
_cell.angle_gamma   90.00
#
_symmetry.space_group_name_H-M   'P 1'
#
loop_
_entity.id
_entity.type
_entity.pdbx_description
1 polymer ?
#
loop_
_entity_poly.entity_id
_entity_poly.type
_entity_poly.pdbx_seq_one_letter_code
_entity_poly.pdbx_strand_id
1 'polypeptide(L)'
;MHTATIRQHLTFINGEASRNHLINSLPSNANGGTDICAGLKKGFAVLRQDDGDTMGDEIVLLTDGESEITCRDEIAQSGAVVQTIALGPTPNEILREMSHISGGKYFVASDNLDSNELVDVFASLSTFDGDFTHETFQIESSGMETDGEDYFTGTASVDKTVGNDTSFLVIYQTAPPDIDVRSPKGHLYFDENFKHDAASKTMTLQIPGTAETGDWTYSLFNTLPQTQSLTMMVTSRASSADVAPVMVKAHMSQQPSDGSKPMVVFAEVSQKGLPVTMANVEATIVSSDGVKTELQLLDNGAGADVEKNDGIYSRWFINMTNGKYSLKVKVKGGDGAKPSRRQSRALYSPGFLIDGK
;
A
#
# COMPACT_ATOMS: atom_id res chain seq x y z
N MET A 1 0.38 -30.63 19.12
CA MET A 1 -0.64 -29.85 18.41
C MET A 1 -0.62 -28.46 19.01
N HIS A 2 -0.24 -27.46 18.21
CA HIS A 2 -0.31 -26.07 18.65
C HIS A 2 -1.75 -25.59 18.50
N THR A 3 -2.21 -24.69 19.37
CA THR A 3 -3.60 -24.23 19.39
C THR A 3 -3.68 -22.76 19.02
N ALA A 4 -4.45 -22.43 17.98
CA ALA A 4 -4.79 -21.05 17.66
C ALA A 4 -5.81 -20.48 18.66
N THR A 5 -5.66 -19.20 18.99
CA THR A 5 -6.53 -18.46 19.93
C THR A 5 -7.16 -17.27 19.22
N ILE A 6 -8.47 -17.11 19.39
CA ILE A 6 -9.19 -15.91 18.92
C ILE A 6 -9.00 -14.82 19.97
N ARG A 7 -8.39 -13.70 19.56
CA ARG A 7 -8.24 -12.52 20.42
C ARG A 7 -9.48 -11.63 20.42
N GLN A 8 -10.12 -11.54 19.26
CA GLN A 8 -11.29 -10.70 19.04
C GLN A 8 -12.15 -11.31 17.93
N HIS A 9 -13.47 -11.18 18.05
CA HIS A 9 -14.44 -11.59 17.04
C HIS A 9 -14.69 -10.46 16.03
N LEU A 10 -15.49 -10.72 14.99
CA LEU A 10 -15.92 -9.71 14.02
C LEU A 10 -16.44 -8.47 14.75
N THR A 11 -15.87 -7.32 14.39
CA THR A 11 -16.17 -6.03 15.03
C THR A 11 -16.44 -5.03 13.93
N PHE A 12 -17.65 -4.47 13.90
CA PHE A 12 -17.99 -3.41 12.96
C PHE A 12 -17.16 -2.17 13.24
N ILE A 13 -16.44 -1.69 12.21
CA ILE A 13 -15.58 -0.51 12.33
C ILE A 13 -16.45 0.75 12.20
N ASN A 14 -16.70 1.40 13.32
CA ASN A 14 -17.40 2.68 13.39
C ASN A 14 -16.57 3.66 14.21
N GLY A 15 -15.78 4.49 13.53
CA GLY A 15 -14.93 5.50 14.14
C GLY A 15 -13.75 4.96 14.95
N GLU A 16 -13.03 5.87 15.61
CA GLU A 16 -11.75 5.60 16.28
C GLU A 16 -11.87 4.60 17.43
N ALA A 17 -12.98 4.61 18.19
CA ALA A 17 -13.15 3.76 19.35
C ALA A 17 -13.12 2.26 19.00
N SER A 18 -13.81 1.88 17.92
CA SER A 18 -13.81 0.49 17.43
C SER A 18 -12.44 0.05 16.92
N ARG A 19 -11.68 0.96 16.28
CA ARG A 19 -10.30 0.71 15.83
C ARG A 19 -9.35 0.53 17.02
N ASN A 20 -9.42 1.42 18.01
CA ASN A 20 -8.62 1.34 19.22
C ASN A 20 -8.91 0.03 20.00
N HIS A 21 -10.15 -0.45 19.99
CA HIS A 21 -10.50 -1.76 20.58
C HIS A 21 -9.77 -2.93 19.89
N LEU A 22 -9.68 -2.93 18.55
CA LEU A 22 -8.93 -3.94 17.81
C LEU A 22 -7.41 -3.82 18.03
N ILE A 23 -6.87 -2.60 18.03
CA ILE A 23 -5.44 -2.33 18.27
C ILE A 23 -5.03 -2.87 19.64
N ASN A 24 -5.83 -2.60 20.68
CA ASN A 24 -5.56 -3.08 22.04
C ASN A 24 -5.66 -4.61 22.20
N SER A 25 -6.20 -5.31 21.20
CA SER A 25 -6.32 -6.77 21.17
C SER A 25 -5.16 -7.47 20.46
N LEU A 26 -4.23 -6.72 19.85
CA LEU A 26 -3.07 -7.26 19.15
C LEU A 26 -2.13 -7.99 20.12
N PRO A 27 -1.48 -9.09 19.67
CA PRO A 27 -0.53 -9.81 20.50
C PRO A 27 0.72 -8.96 20.78
N SER A 28 1.03 -8.75 22.06
CA SER A 28 2.20 -7.98 22.50
C SER A 28 3.46 -8.83 22.75
N ASN A 29 3.32 -10.16 22.72
CA ASN A 29 4.40 -11.10 22.98
C ASN A 29 4.27 -12.31 22.05
N ALA A 30 5.38 -12.81 21.53
CA ALA A 30 5.47 -14.06 20.80
C ALA A 30 5.88 -15.19 21.76
N ASN A 31 5.04 -16.20 21.92
CA ASN A 31 5.32 -17.39 22.73
C ASN A 31 4.65 -18.62 22.09
N GLY A 32 5.32 -19.78 22.12
CA GLY A 32 4.79 -21.03 21.59
C GLY A 32 5.41 -21.43 20.26
N GLY A 33 4.73 -22.32 19.53
CA GLY A 33 5.11 -22.74 18.17
C GLY A 33 4.08 -22.31 17.13
N THR A 34 4.39 -22.53 15.85
CA THR A 34 3.63 -21.98 14.72
C THR A 34 2.75 -23.04 14.07
N ASP A 35 1.43 -22.81 14.04
CA ASP A 35 0.45 -23.62 13.29
C ASP A 35 -0.48 -22.68 12.51
N ILE A 36 -0.09 -22.41 11.27
CA ILE A 36 -0.80 -21.51 10.36
C ILE A 36 -2.21 -22.05 10.05
N CYS A 37 -2.32 -23.36 9.86
CA CYS A 37 -3.58 -24.01 9.52
C CYS A 37 -4.61 -23.95 10.64
N ALA A 38 -4.18 -24.09 11.90
CA ALA A 38 -5.06 -23.86 13.04
C ALA A 38 -5.55 -22.40 13.09
N GLY A 39 -4.67 -21.45 12.79
CA GLY A 39 -5.00 -20.02 12.67
C GLY A 39 -6.08 -19.76 11.63
N LEU A 40 -5.89 -20.25 10.40
CA LEU A 40 -6.85 -20.09 9.31
C LEU A 40 -8.19 -20.74 9.61
N LYS A 41 -8.20 -21.98 10.15
CA LYS A 41 -9.44 -22.67 10.54
C LYS A 41 -10.23 -21.89 11.60
N LYS A 42 -9.55 -21.26 12.56
CA LYS A 42 -10.18 -20.36 13.54
C LYS A 42 -10.67 -19.07 12.89
N GLY A 43 -9.90 -18.49 11.97
CA GLY A 43 -10.31 -17.33 11.17
C GLY A 43 -11.60 -17.59 10.41
N PHE A 44 -11.68 -18.68 9.65
CA PHE A 44 -12.90 -19.11 8.96
C PHE A 44 -14.08 -19.33 9.92
N ALA A 45 -13.84 -19.86 11.12
CA ALA A 45 -14.89 -20.02 12.12
C ALA A 45 -15.37 -18.70 12.75
N VAL A 46 -14.54 -17.65 12.72
CA VAL A 46 -14.93 -16.29 13.12
C VAL A 46 -15.71 -15.61 12.01
N LEU A 47 -15.26 -15.74 10.76
CA LEU A 47 -15.93 -15.21 9.58
C LEU A 47 -17.37 -15.71 9.49
N ARG A 48 -17.61 -17.02 9.52
CA ARG A 48 -18.97 -17.64 9.48
C ARG A 48 -19.96 -17.21 10.56
N GLN A 49 -19.58 -16.37 11.52
CA GLN A 49 -20.48 -15.91 12.57
C GLN A 49 -21.41 -14.78 12.11
N ASP A 50 -21.14 -14.14 10.98
CA ASP A 50 -22.02 -13.10 10.44
C ASP A 50 -23.19 -13.68 9.63
N ASP A 51 -22.94 -14.48 8.60
CA ASP A 51 -23.94 -15.03 7.69
C ASP A 51 -23.86 -16.56 7.48
N GLY A 52 -22.83 -17.20 8.03
CA GLY A 52 -22.62 -18.64 7.96
C GLY A 52 -21.71 -19.11 6.82
N ASP A 53 -21.24 -18.20 5.96
CA ASP A 53 -20.35 -18.47 4.83
C ASP A 53 -18.96 -17.84 5.07
N THR A 54 -18.03 -18.12 4.17
CA THR A 54 -16.72 -17.47 4.04
C THR A 54 -16.48 -16.95 2.63
N MET A 55 -17.46 -17.09 1.72
CA MET A 55 -17.31 -16.73 0.32
C MET A 55 -17.16 -15.22 0.14
N GLY A 56 -16.01 -14.79 -0.40
CA GLY A 56 -15.71 -13.38 -0.62
C GLY A 56 -15.13 -12.66 0.59
N ASP A 57 -15.05 -13.32 1.75
CA ASP A 57 -14.38 -12.77 2.92
C ASP A 57 -12.86 -12.73 2.75
N GLU A 58 -12.21 -11.81 3.44
CA GLU A 58 -10.75 -11.68 3.38
C GLU A 58 -10.07 -12.02 4.71
N ILE A 59 -8.95 -12.74 4.62
CA ILE A 59 -8.01 -12.94 5.72
C ILE A 59 -6.67 -12.32 5.32
N VAL A 60 -6.10 -11.47 6.18
CA VAL A 60 -4.71 -11.04 6.07
C VAL A 60 -3.85 -11.87 7.03
N LEU A 61 -3.07 -12.80 6.49
CA LEU A 61 -2.17 -13.68 7.23
C LEU A 61 -0.76 -13.06 7.30
N LEU A 62 -0.33 -12.70 8.50
CA LEU A 62 1.04 -12.24 8.80
C LEU A 62 1.81 -13.35 9.52
N THR A 63 2.93 -13.80 8.96
CA THR A 63 3.71 -14.91 9.53
C THR A 63 5.12 -14.97 8.95
N ASP A 64 6.08 -15.51 9.73
CA ASP A 64 7.40 -15.91 9.25
C ASP A 64 7.37 -17.11 8.26
N GLY A 65 6.24 -17.81 8.22
CA GLY A 65 6.02 -18.95 7.35
C GLY A 65 6.73 -20.23 7.82
N GLU A 66 7.18 -20.29 9.07
CA GLU A 66 7.81 -21.47 9.67
C GLU A 66 6.76 -22.48 10.17
N SER A 67 5.94 -23.02 9.25
CA SER A 67 4.89 -23.98 9.57
C SER A 67 4.63 -24.94 8.42
N GLU A 68 4.33 -26.21 8.72
CA GLU A 68 3.83 -27.15 7.72
C GLU A 68 2.41 -26.78 7.31
N ILE A 69 2.14 -26.72 6.00
CA ILE A 69 0.81 -26.39 5.49
C ILE A 69 0.08 -27.65 5.05
N THR A 70 -0.92 -28.02 5.85
CA THR A 70 -1.75 -29.23 5.67
C THR A 70 -3.19 -28.92 5.30
N CYS A 71 -3.56 -27.64 5.17
CA CYS A 71 -4.93 -27.18 5.02
C CYS A 71 -5.25 -26.57 3.63
N ARG A 72 -4.54 -27.01 2.58
CA ARG A 72 -4.70 -26.47 1.22
C ARG A 72 -6.12 -26.64 0.69
N ASP A 73 -6.70 -27.84 0.90
CA ASP A 73 -8.06 -28.15 0.45
C ASP A 73 -9.10 -27.30 1.19
N GLU A 74 -8.92 -27.08 2.50
CA GLU A 74 -9.81 -26.22 3.28
C GLU A 74 -9.73 -24.76 2.85
N ILE A 75 -8.54 -24.26 2.49
CA ILE A 75 -8.40 -22.90 1.94
C ILE A 75 -9.16 -22.80 0.62
N ALA A 76 -8.91 -23.72 -0.32
CA ALA A 76 -9.56 -23.73 -1.62
C ALA A 76 -11.09 -23.83 -1.52
N GLN A 77 -11.61 -24.65 -0.60
CA GLN A 77 -13.04 -24.87 -0.41
C GLN A 77 -13.74 -23.75 0.37
N SER A 78 -12.99 -22.92 1.12
CA SER A 78 -13.59 -21.86 1.92
C SER A 78 -14.25 -20.76 1.08
N GLY A 79 -13.75 -20.49 -0.12
CA GLY A 79 -14.16 -19.34 -0.91
C GLY A 79 -13.69 -17.98 -0.34
N ALA A 80 -12.96 -17.97 0.77
CA ALA A 80 -12.31 -16.78 1.32
C ALA A 80 -11.01 -16.47 0.56
N VAL A 81 -10.68 -15.19 0.47
CA VAL A 81 -9.44 -14.67 -0.10
C VAL A 81 -8.40 -14.55 1.01
N VAL A 82 -7.28 -15.28 0.89
CA VAL A 82 -6.20 -15.25 1.89
C VAL A 82 -5.04 -14.41 1.35
N GLN A 83 -4.96 -13.17 1.80
CA GLN A 83 -3.80 -12.31 1.61
C GLN A 83 -2.67 -12.80 2.53
N THR A 84 -1.44 -12.89 2.03
CA THR A 84 -0.30 -13.37 2.83
C THR A 84 0.82 -12.35 2.84
N ILE A 85 1.34 -12.05 4.03
CA ILE A 85 2.50 -11.19 4.25
C ILE A 85 3.54 -12.05 4.99
N ALA A 86 4.57 -12.46 4.25
CA ALA A 86 5.75 -13.10 4.83
C ALA A 86 6.56 -12.04 5.59
N LEU A 87 6.75 -12.27 6.89
CA LEU A 87 7.61 -11.47 7.75
C LEU A 87 9.00 -12.09 7.74
N GLY A 88 9.99 -11.34 7.29
CA GLY A 88 11.38 -11.79 7.24
C GLY A 88 11.99 -11.72 5.85
N PRO A 89 13.31 -12.00 5.73
CA PRO A 89 14.09 -11.64 4.55
C PRO A 89 13.87 -12.58 3.35
N THR A 90 13.29 -13.76 3.56
CA THR A 90 13.22 -14.81 2.53
C THR A 90 11.81 -15.00 1.99
N PRO A 91 11.63 -14.99 0.66
CA PRO A 91 10.38 -15.44 0.05
C PRO A 91 10.02 -16.86 0.51
N ASN A 92 8.76 -17.05 0.88
CA ASN A 92 8.21 -18.31 1.32
C ASN A 92 7.24 -18.83 0.25
N GLU A 93 7.70 -19.83 -0.49
CA GLU A 93 6.97 -20.47 -1.57
C GLU A 93 5.62 -21.03 -1.15
N ILE A 94 5.52 -21.48 0.10
CA ILE A 94 4.30 -22.06 0.64
C ILE A 94 3.25 -20.97 0.89
N LEU A 95 3.64 -19.83 1.46
CA LEU A 95 2.73 -18.68 1.63
C LEU A 95 2.26 -18.12 0.27
N ARG A 96 3.16 -18.11 -0.71
CA ARG A 96 2.82 -17.73 -2.10
C ARG A 96 1.78 -18.68 -2.70
N GLU A 97 1.93 -19.99 -2.52
CA GLU A 97 0.97 -20.97 -2.99
C GLU A 97 -0.40 -20.79 -2.32
N MET A 98 -0.44 -20.55 -1.00
CA MET A 98 -1.70 -20.37 -0.26
C MET A 98 -2.51 -19.17 -0.72
N SER A 99 -1.86 -18.02 -0.91
CA SER A 99 -2.52 -16.85 -1.46
C SER A 99 -2.99 -17.10 -2.89
N HIS A 100 -2.18 -17.77 -3.72
CA HIS A 100 -2.58 -18.12 -5.08
C HIS A 100 -3.83 -19.01 -5.14
N ILE A 101 -3.92 -20.05 -4.28
CA ILE A 101 -5.08 -20.97 -4.22
C ILE A 101 -6.37 -20.22 -3.89
N SER A 102 -6.31 -19.19 -3.05
CA SER A 102 -7.46 -18.40 -2.61
C SER A 102 -7.74 -17.16 -3.48
N GLY A 103 -6.93 -16.91 -4.52
CA GLY A 103 -6.98 -15.68 -5.30
C GLY A 103 -6.46 -14.43 -4.57
N GLY A 104 -5.81 -14.61 -3.42
CA GLY A 104 -5.16 -13.55 -2.66
C GLY A 104 -3.80 -13.15 -3.24
N LYS A 105 -3.24 -12.08 -2.66
CA LYS A 105 -1.92 -11.53 -2.97
C LYS A 105 -0.89 -12.06 -1.99
N TYR A 106 0.35 -12.17 -2.49
CA TYR A 106 1.52 -12.52 -1.71
C TYR A 106 2.45 -11.32 -1.59
N PHE A 107 2.84 -11.01 -0.36
CA PHE A 107 3.79 -9.96 -0.04
C PHE A 107 4.93 -10.50 0.81
N VAL A 108 6.09 -9.91 0.64
CA VAL A 108 7.23 -10.07 1.54
C VAL A 108 7.47 -8.70 2.13
N ALA A 109 7.43 -8.60 3.46
CA ALA A 109 7.85 -7.43 4.19
C ALA A 109 9.16 -7.77 4.89
N SER A 110 10.23 -7.07 4.50
CA SER A 110 11.49 -7.17 5.23
C SER A 110 11.36 -6.55 6.62
N ASP A 111 12.22 -6.97 7.55
CA ASP A 111 12.29 -6.37 8.91
C ASP A 111 12.94 -4.97 8.90
N ASN A 112 13.28 -4.45 7.72
CA ASN A 112 14.04 -3.22 7.56
C ASN A 112 13.09 -2.01 7.54
N LEU A 113 13.15 -1.20 8.60
CA LEU A 113 12.27 -0.04 8.83
C LEU A 113 12.59 1.18 7.95
N ASP A 114 13.68 1.14 7.19
CA ASP A 114 13.99 2.07 6.09
C ASP A 114 13.10 1.80 4.87
N SER A 115 12.53 0.60 4.79
CA SER A 115 11.61 0.20 3.75
C SER A 115 10.17 0.46 4.21
N ASN A 116 9.46 1.33 3.49
CA ASN A 116 8.02 1.52 3.67
C ASN A 116 7.20 0.30 3.19
N GLU A 117 7.83 -0.85 2.95
CA GLU A 117 7.21 -2.00 2.31
C GLU A 117 5.99 -2.47 3.09
N LEU A 118 6.11 -2.71 4.41
CA LEU A 118 4.98 -3.22 5.19
C LEU A 118 3.78 -2.25 5.18
N VAL A 119 4.08 -0.95 5.28
CA VAL A 119 3.10 0.12 5.28
C VAL A 119 2.40 0.24 3.91
N ASP A 120 3.18 0.23 2.83
CA ASP A 120 2.67 0.23 1.45
C ASP A 120 1.87 -1.05 1.15
N VAL A 121 2.28 -2.21 1.69
CA VAL A 121 1.54 -3.47 1.58
C VAL A 121 0.16 -3.32 2.22
N PHE A 122 0.07 -2.85 3.45
CA PHE A 122 -1.22 -2.64 4.11
C PHE A 122 -2.10 -1.63 3.38
N ALA A 123 -1.53 -0.56 2.83
CA ALA A 123 -2.28 0.39 2.00
C ALA A 123 -2.80 -0.24 0.70
N SER A 124 -2.05 -1.19 0.12
CA SER A 124 -2.44 -1.90 -1.12
C SER A 124 -3.48 -3.01 -0.92
N LEU A 125 -3.73 -3.37 0.34
CA LEU A 125 -4.73 -4.36 0.76
C LEU A 125 -6.11 -3.73 1.02
N SER A 126 -6.28 -2.43 0.77
CA SER A 126 -7.60 -1.81 0.86
C SER A 126 -8.58 -2.47 -0.11
N THR A 127 -9.73 -2.88 0.41
CA THR A 127 -10.83 -3.45 -0.36
C THR A 127 -11.81 -2.34 -0.74
N PHE A 128 -12.16 -2.29 -2.03
CA PHE A 128 -13.15 -1.34 -2.54
C PHE A 128 -14.52 -2.01 -2.55
N ASP A 129 -15.41 -1.55 -1.66
CA ASP A 129 -16.79 -2.03 -1.54
C ASP A 129 -17.75 -1.37 -2.54
N GLY A 130 -17.24 -0.49 -3.41
CA GLY A 130 -18.05 0.34 -4.32
C GLY A 130 -18.25 1.77 -3.84
N ASP A 131 -18.00 2.05 -2.55
CA ASP A 131 -18.15 3.37 -1.93
C ASP A 131 -16.78 4.00 -1.64
N PHE A 132 -16.32 4.84 -2.57
CA PHE A 132 -15.05 5.54 -2.47
C PHE A 132 -14.99 6.55 -1.30
N THR A 133 -16.12 6.86 -0.64
CA THR A 133 -16.14 7.82 0.47
C THR A 133 -15.57 7.24 1.75
N HIS A 134 -15.63 5.93 1.90
CA HIS A 134 -15.05 5.21 3.04
C HIS A 134 -13.62 4.72 2.77
N GLU A 135 -13.20 4.74 1.50
CA GLU A 135 -11.88 4.33 1.06
C GLU A 135 -10.80 5.32 1.52
N THR A 136 -9.71 4.76 2.03
CA THR A 136 -8.52 5.51 2.42
C THR A 136 -7.49 5.42 1.30
N PHE A 137 -7.06 6.57 0.82
CA PHE A 137 -6.05 6.71 -0.24
C PHE A 137 -4.71 7.10 0.37
N GLN A 138 -3.66 6.40 -0.02
CA GLN A 138 -2.28 6.81 0.27
C GLN A 138 -1.87 7.91 -0.71
N ILE A 139 -1.58 9.10 -0.21
CA ILE A 139 -1.15 10.25 -1.02
C ILE A 139 0.36 10.48 -0.95
N GLU A 140 1.01 9.98 0.10
CA GLU A 140 2.47 9.98 0.25
C GLU A 140 2.91 8.80 1.10
N SER A 141 4.05 8.23 0.77
CA SER A 141 4.74 7.23 1.58
C SER A 141 6.21 7.25 1.20
N SER A 142 7.06 7.68 2.11
CA SER A 142 8.51 7.67 1.95
C SER A 142 9.22 7.30 3.24
N GLY A 143 10.36 6.65 3.09
CA GLY A 143 11.21 6.15 4.17
C GLY A 143 12.66 6.40 3.84
N MET A 144 13.45 6.69 4.88
CA MET A 144 14.85 7.07 4.75
C MET A 144 15.63 6.68 6.00
N GLU A 145 16.80 6.05 5.80
CA GLU A 145 17.85 6.06 6.82
C GLU A 145 18.38 7.48 6.96
N THR A 146 18.13 8.08 8.11
CA THR A 146 18.46 9.48 8.40
C THR A 146 19.64 9.50 9.35
N ASP A 147 20.74 10.13 8.93
CA ASP A 147 21.94 10.26 9.76
C ASP A 147 21.64 11.04 11.05
N GLY A 148 22.54 10.91 12.02
CA GLY A 148 22.40 11.63 13.28
C GLY A 148 22.45 13.14 13.07
N GLU A 149 21.55 13.87 13.73
CA GLU A 149 21.41 15.32 13.59
C GLU A 149 21.11 15.80 12.15
N ASP A 150 20.46 14.95 11.34
CA ASP A 150 20.03 15.27 9.97
C ASP A 150 18.49 15.22 9.82
N TYR A 151 18.01 15.70 8.68
CA TYR A 151 16.59 15.84 8.36
C TYR A 151 16.14 14.89 7.25
N PHE A 152 15.01 14.22 7.49
CA PHE A 152 14.21 13.60 6.44
C PHE A 152 13.03 14.51 6.10
N THR A 153 12.99 15.01 4.86
CA THR A 153 11.96 15.95 4.40
C THR A 153 11.19 15.42 3.22
N GLY A 154 9.98 15.93 3.02
CA GLY A 154 9.21 15.63 1.82
C GLY A 154 7.93 16.42 1.67
N THR A 155 7.08 15.99 0.73
CA THR A 155 5.86 16.71 0.37
C THR A 155 4.74 15.74 -0.02
N ALA A 156 3.60 15.91 0.63
CA ALA A 156 2.33 15.26 0.28
C ALA A 156 1.43 16.28 -0.43
N SER A 157 0.95 15.93 -1.63
CA SER A 157 0.07 16.81 -2.40
C SER A 157 -1.39 16.40 -2.21
N VAL A 158 -2.20 17.27 -1.62
CA VAL A 158 -3.64 17.09 -1.45
C VAL A 158 -4.35 17.84 -2.59
N ASP A 159 -5.13 17.15 -3.41
CA ASP A 159 -5.93 17.79 -4.46
C ASP A 159 -7.34 18.17 -3.95
N LYS A 160 -8.22 18.62 -4.85
CA LYS A 160 -9.60 19.04 -4.48
C LYS A 160 -10.58 17.88 -4.27
N THR A 161 -10.13 16.65 -4.51
CA THR A 161 -10.96 15.43 -4.55
C THR A 161 -10.73 14.58 -3.31
N VAL A 162 -9.56 14.69 -2.69
CA VAL A 162 -9.22 14.14 -1.37
C VAL A 162 -9.09 15.26 -0.32
N GLY A 163 -9.12 14.91 0.96
CA GLY A 163 -8.84 15.86 2.05
C GLY A 163 -9.51 15.53 3.38
N ASN A 164 -10.59 14.74 3.38
CA ASN A 164 -11.21 14.30 4.63
C ASN A 164 -10.38 13.22 5.31
N ASP A 165 -10.47 13.11 6.64
CA ASP A 165 -9.73 12.14 7.44
C ASP A 165 -8.24 12.05 7.07
N THR A 166 -7.62 13.21 6.78
CA THR A 166 -6.21 13.26 6.38
C THR A 166 -5.33 13.03 7.60
N SER A 167 -4.45 12.04 7.51
CA SER A 167 -3.59 11.60 8.60
C SER A 167 -2.13 11.53 8.17
N PHE A 168 -1.25 12.13 8.97
CA PHE A 168 0.20 11.97 8.86
C PHE A 168 0.65 10.96 9.92
N LEU A 169 1.24 9.86 9.49
CA LEU A 169 1.79 8.81 10.34
C LEU A 169 3.30 8.79 10.18
N VAL A 170 4.00 9.03 11.28
CA VAL A 170 5.44 8.85 11.40
C VAL A 170 5.73 7.55 12.11
N ILE A 171 6.64 6.76 11.57
CA ILE A 171 7.18 5.54 12.19
C ILE A 171 8.69 5.73 12.34
N TYR A 172 9.22 5.42 13.52
CA TYR A 172 10.64 5.60 13.83
C TYR A 172 11.26 4.31 14.36
N GLN A 173 12.55 4.11 14.10
CA GLN A 173 13.26 2.90 14.51
C GLN A 173 13.68 2.92 15.97
N THR A 174 14.31 4.01 16.44
CA THR A 174 14.97 4.02 17.75
C THR A 174 14.38 5.05 18.70
N ALA A 175 14.35 6.31 18.31
CA ALA A 175 13.83 7.41 19.12
C ALA A 175 12.91 8.31 18.27
N PRO A 176 11.89 8.93 18.89
CA PRO A 176 11.01 9.84 18.17
C PRO A 176 11.81 11.01 17.58
N PRO A 177 11.60 11.38 16.30
CA PRO A 177 12.17 12.58 15.72
C PRO A 177 11.42 13.83 16.21
N ASP A 178 12.04 15.00 16.05
CA ASP A 178 11.29 16.27 16.10
C ASP A 178 10.60 16.46 14.74
N ILE A 179 9.33 16.86 14.75
CA ILE A 179 8.45 16.87 13.58
C ILE A 179 7.93 18.27 13.32
N ASP A 180 8.08 18.71 12.06
CA ASP A 180 7.40 19.87 11.52
C ASP A 180 6.52 19.44 10.34
N VAL A 181 5.22 19.75 10.38
CA VAL A 181 4.32 19.66 9.22
C VAL A 181 3.74 21.03 8.92
N ARG A 182 3.85 21.47 7.67
CA ARG A 182 3.35 22.75 7.20
C ARG A 182 2.26 22.56 6.16
N SER A 183 1.11 23.15 6.43
CA SER A 183 -0.01 23.24 5.49
C SER A 183 0.26 24.20 4.33
N PRO A 184 -0.47 24.10 3.21
CA PRO A 184 -0.39 25.02 2.08
C PRO A 184 -0.54 26.50 2.44
N LYS A 185 -1.41 26.84 3.41
CA LYS A 185 -1.56 28.24 3.88
C LYS A 185 -0.56 28.64 4.96
N GLY A 186 0.34 27.74 5.37
CA GLY A 186 1.44 28.03 6.26
C GLY A 186 1.16 27.82 7.75
N HIS A 187 0.03 27.21 8.12
CA HIS A 187 -0.14 26.69 9.48
C HIS A 187 0.87 25.56 9.74
N LEU A 188 1.50 25.60 10.91
CA LEU A 188 2.52 24.65 11.35
C LEU A 188 1.95 23.74 12.43
N TYR A 189 2.24 22.45 12.30
CA TYR A 189 2.01 21.43 13.30
C TYR A 189 3.35 20.89 13.77
N PHE A 190 3.52 20.79 15.09
CA PHE A 190 4.72 20.31 15.76
C PHE A 190 4.41 19.03 16.55
N ASP A 191 5.41 18.46 17.22
CA ASP A 191 5.30 17.23 18.04
C ASP A 191 4.08 17.21 18.98
N GLU A 192 3.75 18.35 19.59
CA GLU A 192 2.62 18.50 20.51
C GLU A 192 1.25 18.24 19.86
N ASN A 193 1.18 18.29 18.53
CA ASN A 193 -0.03 18.00 17.76
C ASN A 193 -0.14 16.51 17.38
N PHE A 194 0.92 15.72 17.60
CA PHE A 194 0.93 14.30 17.29
C PHE A 194 0.55 13.46 18.50
N LYS A 195 -0.30 12.46 18.28
CA LYS A 195 -0.53 11.38 19.24
C LYS A 195 0.65 10.41 19.18
N HIS A 196 1.37 10.28 20.28
CA HIS A 196 2.53 9.40 20.39
C HIS A 196 2.14 8.03 20.95
N ASP A 197 2.54 6.97 20.24
CA ASP A 197 2.54 5.59 20.73
C ASP A 197 3.98 5.08 20.75
N ALA A 198 4.61 5.16 21.92
CA ALA A 198 6.00 4.74 22.10
C ALA A 198 6.19 3.22 21.98
N ALA A 199 5.15 2.42 22.27
CA ALA A 199 5.25 0.96 22.21
C ALA A 199 5.27 0.48 20.76
N SER A 200 4.44 1.09 19.91
CA SER A 200 4.42 0.85 18.46
C SER A 200 5.43 1.70 17.68
N LYS A 201 6.13 2.63 18.35
CA LYS A 201 7.07 3.58 17.75
C LYS A 201 6.45 4.42 16.63
N THR A 202 5.26 4.96 16.90
CA THR A 202 4.52 5.77 15.94
C THR A 202 4.10 7.12 16.51
N MET A 203 4.00 8.12 15.65
CA MET A 203 3.44 9.44 15.95
C MET A 203 2.41 9.76 14.87
N THR A 204 1.18 10.10 15.27
CA THR A 204 0.08 10.35 14.33
C THR A 204 -0.52 11.75 14.51
N LEU A 205 -0.57 12.53 13.43
CA LEU A 205 -1.30 13.79 13.35
C LEU A 205 -2.56 13.58 12.50
N GLN A 206 -3.71 13.87 13.10
CA GLN A 206 -4.99 13.94 12.39
C GLN A 206 -5.31 15.40 12.04
N ILE A 207 -5.52 15.67 10.75
CA ILE A 207 -5.91 17.01 10.30
C ILE A 207 -7.41 17.21 10.58
N PRO A 208 -7.79 18.25 11.34
CA PRO A 208 -9.19 18.48 11.64
C PRO A 208 -9.97 18.92 10.40
N GLY A 209 -11.12 18.29 10.16
CA GLY A 209 -12.00 18.60 9.04
C GLY A 209 -11.41 18.17 7.69
N THR A 210 -11.63 18.98 6.66
CA THR A 210 -11.07 18.74 5.32
C THR A 210 -9.72 19.45 5.21
N ALA A 211 -8.66 18.69 4.94
CA ALA A 211 -7.33 19.22 4.70
C ALA A 211 -7.32 20.19 3.51
N GLU A 212 -6.48 21.21 3.62
CA GLU A 212 -6.29 22.21 2.58
C GLU A 212 -5.73 21.58 1.30
N THR A 213 -6.32 21.93 0.16
CA THR A 213 -5.76 21.60 -1.16
C THR A 213 -4.42 22.31 -1.37
N GLY A 214 -3.41 21.56 -1.81
CA GLY A 214 -2.07 22.05 -2.11
C GLY A 214 -0.99 21.11 -1.58
N ASP A 215 0.24 21.60 -1.62
CA ASP A 215 1.41 20.88 -1.14
C ASP A 215 1.58 21.09 0.38
N TRP A 216 1.53 19.98 1.11
CA TRP A 216 1.87 19.89 2.53
C TRP A 216 3.32 19.43 2.64
N THR A 217 4.17 20.21 3.31
CA THR A 217 5.59 19.85 3.50
C THR A 217 5.80 19.31 4.90
N TYR A 218 6.68 18.33 5.05
CA TYR A 218 7.08 17.82 6.36
C TYR A 218 8.60 17.72 6.49
N SER A 219 9.06 17.76 7.74
CA SER A 219 10.45 17.62 8.14
C SER A 219 10.50 16.78 9.40
N LEU A 220 11.35 15.74 9.40
CA LEU A 220 11.59 14.84 10.53
C LEU A 220 13.08 14.94 10.88
N PHE A 221 13.38 15.51 12.04
CA PHE A 221 14.75 15.68 12.51
C PHE A 221 15.17 14.50 13.38
N ASN A 222 16.27 13.84 13.01
CA ASN A 222 16.85 12.79 13.84
C ASN A 222 17.61 13.40 15.03
N THR A 223 16.99 13.37 16.21
CA THR A 223 17.55 13.88 17.46
C THR A 223 18.69 13.03 18.04
N LEU A 224 18.93 11.84 17.48
CA LEU A 224 20.02 10.97 17.89
C LEU A 224 21.32 11.35 17.18
N PRO A 225 22.49 11.09 17.79
CA PRO A 225 23.78 11.18 17.09
C PRO A 225 24.05 9.98 16.17
N GLN A 226 23.21 8.93 16.22
CA GLN A 226 23.29 7.75 15.34
C GLN A 226 22.22 7.80 14.25
N THR A 227 22.53 7.18 13.10
CA THR A 227 21.58 6.94 12.02
C THR A 227 20.39 6.10 12.52
N GLN A 228 19.18 6.47 12.09
CA GLN A 228 17.99 5.64 12.28
C GLN A 228 17.04 5.73 11.08
N SER A 229 16.23 4.70 10.88
CA SER A 229 15.19 4.73 9.87
C SER A 229 13.98 5.55 10.34
N LEU A 230 13.54 6.47 9.48
CA LEU A 230 12.33 7.27 9.65
C LEU A 230 11.41 7.08 8.44
N THR A 231 10.12 6.94 8.71
CA THR A 231 9.08 6.76 7.69
C THR A 231 7.98 7.79 7.87
N MET A 232 7.54 8.38 6.77
CA MET A 232 6.34 9.22 6.69
C MET A 232 5.32 8.55 5.77
N MET A 233 4.10 8.39 6.26
CA MET A 233 2.93 8.01 5.46
C MET A 233 1.86 9.08 5.61
N VAL A 234 1.27 9.49 4.49
CA VAL A 234 0.12 10.37 4.49
C VAL A 234 -1.03 9.69 3.77
N THR A 235 -2.15 9.58 4.47
CA THR A 235 -3.39 9.03 3.93
C THR A 235 -4.50 10.08 3.98
N SER A 236 -5.49 9.95 3.11
CA SER A 236 -6.64 10.84 3.02
C SER A 236 -7.84 10.10 2.46
N ARG A 237 -9.03 10.68 2.60
CA ARG A 237 -10.29 10.17 2.03
C ARG A 237 -10.89 11.18 1.08
N ALA A 238 -11.87 10.72 0.31
CA ALA A 238 -12.63 11.59 -0.57
C ALA A 238 -13.19 12.80 0.20
N SER A 239 -12.94 14.00 -0.35
CA SER A 239 -13.40 15.28 0.20
C SER A 239 -14.92 15.43 0.14
N SER A 240 -15.58 14.73 -0.78
CA SER A 240 -17.04 14.73 -0.98
C SER A 240 -17.52 13.45 -1.64
N ALA A 241 -18.75 13.03 -1.30
CA ALA A 241 -19.45 11.93 -1.95
C ALA A 241 -19.81 12.20 -3.44
N ASP A 242 -19.75 13.46 -3.88
CA ASP A 242 -20.10 13.82 -5.26
C ASP A 242 -18.91 13.71 -6.23
N VAL A 243 -17.68 13.71 -5.71
CA VAL A 243 -16.45 13.79 -6.50
C VAL A 243 -15.52 12.65 -6.13
N ALA A 244 -15.57 11.58 -6.92
CA ALA A 244 -14.64 10.46 -6.79
C ALA A 244 -13.17 10.95 -6.95
N PRO A 245 -12.26 10.46 -6.10
CA PRO A 245 -10.83 10.73 -6.23
C PRO A 245 -10.23 10.25 -7.56
N VAL A 246 -9.04 10.76 -7.87
CA VAL A 246 -8.22 10.22 -8.96
C VAL A 246 -7.61 8.90 -8.49
N MET A 247 -7.85 7.85 -9.26
CA MET A 247 -7.35 6.50 -9.02
C MET A 247 -6.16 6.20 -9.91
N VAL A 248 -5.17 5.52 -9.33
CA VAL A 248 -3.96 5.07 -10.04
C VAL A 248 -3.86 3.56 -9.88
N LYS A 249 -3.79 2.84 -10.99
CA LYS A 249 -3.48 1.40 -11.01
C LYS A 249 -2.17 1.18 -11.72
N ALA A 250 -1.16 0.75 -10.98
CA ALA A 250 0.17 0.48 -11.51
C ALA A 250 0.43 -1.02 -11.61
N HIS A 251 1.07 -1.46 -12.70
CA HIS A 251 1.53 -2.83 -12.86
C HIS A 251 2.68 -2.90 -13.85
N MET A 252 3.40 -4.02 -13.84
CA MET A 252 4.38 -4.33 -14.87
C MET A 252 3.81 -5.36 -15.84
N SER A 253 4.33 -5.40 -17.07
CA SER A 253 3.83 -6.28 -18.14
C SER A 253 3.91 -7.78 -17.84
N GLN A 254 4.73 -8.19 -16.87
CA GLN A 254 5.01 -9.59 -16.54
C GLN A 254 5.27 -9.75 -15.04
N GLN A 255 4.83 -10.87 -14.46
CA GLN A 255 5.20 -11.27 -13.10
C GLN A 255 5.01 -12.80 -12.97
N PRO A 256 6.08 -13.62 -12.87
CA PRO A 256 7.51 -13.27 -12.91
C PRO A 256 8.03 -12.92 -14.33
N SER A 257 9.26 -12.40 -14.41
CA SER A 257 10.01 -12.20 -15.66
C SER A 257 11.30 -13.02 -15.63
N ASP A 258 11.67 -13.60 -16.77
CA ASP A 258 12.92 -14.35 -16.96
C ASP A 258 14.08 -13.46 -17.46
N GLY A 259 13.85 -12.15 -17.58
CA GLY A 259 14.82 -11.19 -18.09
C GLY A 259 15.12 -11.31 -19.59
N SER A 260 14.45 -12.21 -20.32
CA SER A 260 14.65 -12.40 -21.76
C SER A 260 14.02 -11.29 -22.61
N LYS A 261 13.04 -10.59 -22.05
CA LYS A 261 12.28 -9.53 -22.70
C LYS A 261 12.29 -8.27 -21.82
N PRO A 262 12.41 -7.07 -22.43
CA PRO A 262 12.13 -5.81 -21.75
C PRO A 262 10.77 -5.82 -21.05
N MET A 263 10.68 -5.21 -19.87
CA MET A 263 9.41 -5.01 -19.18
C MET A 263 8.82 -3.65 -19.52
N VAL A 264 7.49 -3.55 -19.52
CA VAL A 264 6.78 -2.27 -19.56
C VAL A 264 6.19 -2.00 -18.19
N VAL A 265 6.40 -0.79 -17.68
CA VAL A 265 5.67 -0.26 -16.53
C VAL A 265 4.45 0.46 -17.05
N PHE A 266 3.28 0.15 -16.49
CA PHE A 266 2.01 0.79 -16.78
C PHE A 266 1.47 1.49 -15.55
N ALA A 267 0.86 2.65 -15.74
CA ALA A 267 0.04 3.34 -14.76
C ALA A 267 -1.25 3.85 -15.42
N GLU A 268 -2.37 3.22 -15.10
CA GLU A 268 -3.70 3.69 -15.50
C GLU A 268 -4.15 4.77 -14.51
N VAL A 269 -4.32 5.99 -14.99
CA VAL A 269 -4.80 7.13 -14.22
C VAL A 269 -6.22 7.45 -14.66
N SER A 270 -7.18 7.30 -13.74
CA SER A 270 -8.60 7.47 -14.05
C SER A 270 -9.36 8.19 -12.94
N GLN A 271 -10.47 8.81 -13.29
CA GLN A 271 -11.41 9.42 -12.35
C GLN A 271 -12.82 9.13 -12.84
N LYS A 272 -13.65 8.50 -11.99
CA LYS A 272 -15.01 8.03 -12.37
C LYS A 272 -15.00 7.15 -13.64
N GLY A 273 -13.95 6.33 -13.81
CA GLY A 273 -13.76 5.48 -15.01
C GLY A 273 -13.37 6.23 -16.28
N LEU A 274 -13.23 7.56 -16.23
CA LEU A 274 -12.73 8.37 -17.33
C LEU A 274 -11.20 8.52 -17.21
N PRO A 275 -10.47 8.44 -18.33
CA PRO A 275 -9.02 8.59 -18.31
C PRO A 275 -8.59 10.01 -17.95
N VAL A 276 -7.54 10.14 -17.15
CA VAL A 276 -6.93 11.43 -16.80
C VAL A 276 -5.65 11.62 -17.61
N THR A 277 -5.72 12.54 -18.57
CA THR A 277 -4.63 12.83 -19.52
C THR A 277 -3.81 14.04 -19.06
N MET A 278 -2.56 14.15 -19.50
CA MET A 278 -1.62 15.24 -19.16
C MET A 278 -1.26 15.33 -17.66
N ALA A 279 -1.38 14.24 -16.93
CA ALA A 279 -0.83 14.12 -15.59
C ALA A 279 0.70 13.95 -15.67
N ASN A 280 1.42 14.41 -14.64
CA ASN A 280 2.82 14.05 -14.46
C ASN A 280 2.88 12.73 -13.68
N VAL A 281 3.34 11.67 -14.36
CA VAL A 281 3.39 10.32 -13.80
C VAL A 281 4.83 9.86 -13.72
N GLU A 282 5.25 9.49 -12.51
CA GLU A 282 6.59 9.04 -12.21
C GLU A 282 6.53 7.70 -11.49
N ALA A 283 7.30 6.74 -11.98
CA ALA A 283 7.47 5.43 -11.37
C ALA A 283 8.84 5.33 -10.71
N THR A 284 8.86 4.88 -9.46
CA THR A 284 10.07 4.48 -8.75
C THR A 284 10.09 2.97 -8.65
N ILE A 285 11.11 2.36 -9.22
CA ILE A 285 11.37 0.92 -9.14
C ILE A 285 12.54 0.72 -8.18
N VAL A 286 12.37 -0.15 -7.17
CA VAL A 286 13.45 -0.50 -6.24
C VAL A 286 13.74 -1.99 -6.37
N SER A 287 14.98 -2.35 -6.70
CA SER A 287 15.43 -3.74 -6.68
C SER A 287 15.72 -4.22 -5.26
N SER A 288 15.85 -5.54 -5.10
CA SER A 288 16.17 -6.18 -3.82
C SER A 288 17.51 -5.76 -3.20
N ASP A 289 18.42 -5.17 -3.97
CA ASP A 289 19.68 -4.59 -3.49
C ASP A 289 19.56 -3.09 -3.12
N GLY A 290 18.34 -2.53 -3.15
CA GLY A 290 18.05 -1.15 -2.79
C GLY A 290 18.30 -0.13 -3.91
N VAL A 291 18.70 -0.56 -5.12
CA VAL A 291 18.91 0.37 -6.23
C VAL A 291 17.57 0.94 -6.71
N LYS A 292 17.45 2.27 -6.62
CA LYS A 292 16.28 3.03 -7.07
C LYS A 292 16.44 3.45 -8.54
N THR A 293 15.44 3.18 -9.36
CA THR A 293 15.33 3.66 -10.74
C THR A 293 14.05 4.48 -10.90
N GLU A 294 14.20 5.73 -11.32
CA GLU A 294 13.08 6.63 -11.59
C GLU A 294 12.77 6.68 -13.09
N LEU A 295 11.48 6.55 -13.44
CA LEU A 295 10.97 6.55 -14.80
C LEU A 295 9.79 7.50 -14.91
N GLN A 296 9.91 8.54 -15.75
CA GLN A 296 8.74 9.32 -16.15
C GLN A 296 7.90 8.50 -17.15
N LEU A 297 6.66 8.18 -16.79
CA LEU A 297 5.73 7.45 -17.67
C LEU A 297 5.00 8.44 -18.58
N LEU A 298 4.74 8.05 -19.83
CA LEU A 298 4.17 8.93 -20.86
C LEU A 298 2.88 8.34 -21.44
N ASP A 299 1.90 9.20 -21.69
CA ASP A 299 0.65 8.94 -22.41
C ASP A 299 0.68 9.76 -23.73
N ASN A 300 1.50 9.31 -24.68
CA ASN A 300 1.84 10.04 -25.91
C ASN A 300 1.68 9.23 -27.21
N GLY A 301 1.24 7.97 -27.13
CA GLY A 301 1.10 7.01 -28.22
C GLY A 301 2.44 6.64 -28.88
N ALA A 302 3.54 6.64 -28.13
CA ALA A 302 4.85 6.30 -28.65
C ALA A 302 5.66 5.35 -27.73
N GLY A 303 6.44 4.47 -28.36
CA GLY A 303 7.37 3.60 -27.64
C GLY A 303 6.65 2.48 -26.89
N ALA A 304 6.68 2.53 -25.56
CA ALA A 304 5.93 1.60 -24.71
C ALA A 304 4.43 1.90 -24.72
N ASP A 305 4.08 3.14 -25.03
CA ASP A 305 2.72 3.61 -25.03
C ASP A 305 2.08 3.42 -26.40
N VAL A 306 1.01 2.63 -26.43
CA VAL A 306 0.39 2.17 -27.67
C VAL A 306 -0.66 3.17 -28.16
N GLU A 307 -1.36 3.85 -27.24
CA GLU A 307 -2.45 4.75 -27.56
C GLU A 307 -2.30 6.08 -26.82
N LYS A 308 -2.39 7.18 -27.55
CA LYS A 308 -2.24 8.51 -26.99
C LYS A 308 -3.53 9.01 -26.33
N ASN A 309 -3.39 9.65 -25.18
CA ASN A 309 -4.43 10.30 -24.38
C ASN A 309 -5.53 9.33 -23.91
N ASP A 310 -5.17 8.08 -23.63
CA ASP A 310 -6.10 7.07 -23.10
C ASP A 310 -6.03 6.93 -21.58
N GLY A 311 -5.17 7.72 -20.91
CA GLY A 311 -4.97 7.70 -19.46
C GLY A 311 -4.06 6.56 -18.97
N ILE A 312 -3.47 5.78 -19.87
CA ILE A 312 -2.48 4.75 -19.57
C ILE A 312 -1.10 5.33 -19.87
N TYR A 313 -0.33 5.59 -18.81
CA TYR A 313 1.03 6.08 -18.93
C TYR A 313 1.97 4.88 -18.90
N SER A 314 2.93 4.83 -19.81
CA SER A 314 3.85 3.68 -19.84
C SER A 314 5.27 4.02 -20.23
N ARG A 315 6.20 3.14 -19.83
CA ARG A 315 7.63 3.22 -20.19
C ARG A 315 8.31 1.86 -20.10
N TRP A 316 9.30 1.65 -20.96
CA TRP A 316 10.18 0.49 -20.90
C TRP A 316 11.10 0.55 -19.68
N PHE A 317 11.22 -0.58 -19.00
CA PHE A 317 12.23 -0.88 -17.98
C PHE A 317 13.08 -2.05 -18.47
N ILE A 318 14.38 -1.78 -18.65
CA ILE A 318 15.32 -2.70 -19.31
C ILE A 318 16.52 -3.11 -18.43
N ASN A 319 16.76 -2.40 -17.33
CA ASN A 319 17.91 -2.64 -16.45
C ASN A 319 17.52 -3.60 -15.32
N MET A 320 17.17 -4.82 -15.69
CA MET A 320 16.76 -5.85 -14.74
C MET A 320 17.96 -6.66 -14.27
N THR A 321 17.99 -6.91 -12.97
CA THR A 321 18.84 -7.84 -12.27
C THR A 321 17.96 -8.94 -11.66
N ASN A 322 18.56 -10.05 -11.27
CA ASN A 322 17.82 -11.11 -10.61
C ASN A 322 17.39 -10.64 -9.21
N GLY A 323 16.09 -10.64 -8.94
CA GLY A 323 15.58 -10.26 -7.62
C GLY A 323 14.12 -9.84 -7.63
N LYS A 324 13.63 -9.50 -6.42
CA LYS A 324 12.33 -8.85 -6.24
C LYS A 324 12.46 -7.38 -6.61
N TYR A 325 11.39 -6.84 -7.18
CA TYR A 325 11.22 -5.42 -7.43
C TYR A 325 9.98 -4.90 -6.72
N SER A 326 10.07 -3.71 -6.15
CA SER A 326 8.89 -2.92 -5.77
C SER A 326 8.66 -1.82 -6.81
N LEU A 327 7.39 -1.54 -7.09
CA LEU A 327 6.95 -0.46 -7.98
C LEU A 327 6.09 0.49 -7.17
N LYS A 328 6.51 1.75 -7.09
CA LYS A 328 5.72 2.87 -6.59
C LYS A 328 5.46 3.83 -7.73
N VAL A 329 4.23 4.31 -7.87
CA VAL A 329 3.87 5.32 -8.88
C VAL A 329 3.32 6.55 -8.17
N LYS A 330 3.88 7.71 -8.49
CA LYS A 330 3.42 9.02 -8.04
C LYS A 330 2.78 9.75 -9.20
N VAL A 331 1.57 10.26 -8.98
CA VAL A 331 0.82 11.04 -9.97
C VAL A 331 0.57 12.42 -9.40
N LYS A 332 0.93 13.45 -10.18
CA LYS A 332 0.61 14.84 -9.89
C LYS A 332 -0.18 15.44 -11.05
N GLY A 333 -1.08 16.38 -10.74
CA GLY A 333 -1.77 17.16 -11.77
C GLY A 333 -0.76 17.94 -12.60
N GLY A 334 -0.67 17.67 -13.90
CA GLY A 334 0.09 18.49 -14.85
C GLY A 334 -0.75 19.65 -15.38
N ASP A 335 -0.11 20.56 -16.12
CA ASP A 335 -0.81 21.68 -16.76
C ASP A 335 -1.91 21.17 -17.71
N GLY A 336 -3.16 21.47 -17.36
CA GLY A 336 -4.33 21.05 -18.14
C GLY A 336 -4.85 19.64 -17.83
N ALA A 337 -4.28 18.93 -16.84
CA ALA A 337 -4.73 17.60 -16.44
C ALA A 337 -6.24 17.59 -16.12
N LYS A 338 -6.97 16.71 -16.80
CA LYS A 338 -8.43 16.60 -16.65
C LYS A 338 -8.93 15.23 -17.09
N PRO A 339 -10.06 14.77 -16.53
CA PRO A 339 -10.80 13.66 -17.11
C PRO A 339 -11.13 13.96 -18.57
N SER A 340 -10.65 13.14 -19.47
CA SER A 340 -10.93 13.24 -20.90
C SER A 340 -12.12 12.35 -21.26
N ARG A 341 -12.92 12.77 -22.24
CA ARG A 341 -13.94 11.88 -22.80
C ARG A 341 -13.22 10.77 -23.56
N ARG A 342 -13.51 9.51 -23.22
CA ARG A 342 -13.09 8.36 -24.03
C ARG A 342 -13.51 8.61 -25.48
N GLN A 343 -12.55 8.77 -26.39
CA GLN A 343 -12.87 8.71 -27.81
C GLN A 343 -13.32 7.27 -28.07
N SER A 344 -14.55 7.08 -28.56
CA SER A 344 -15.18 5.77 -28.67
C SER A 344 -14.28 4.76 -29.41
N ARG A 345 -13.63 3.86 -28.67
CA ARG A 345 -12.97 2.63 -29.14
C ARG A 345 -12.76 1.65 -27.98
N ALA A 346 -12.54 0.39 -28.34
CA ALA A 346 -12.64 -0.79 -27.48
C ALA A 346 -11.73 -0.72 -26.23
N LEU A 347 -12.18 -1.33 -25.14
CA LEU A 347 -11.37 -1.54 -23.94
C LEU A 347 -10.11 -2.35 -24.31
N TYR A 348 -8.93 -1.82 -23.97
CA TYR A 348 -7.72 -2.62 -23.93
C TYR A 348 -7.89 -3.70 -22.86
N SER A 349 -7.97 -4.96 -23.28
CA SER A 349 -7.84 -6.12 -22.41
C SER A 349 -6.37 -6.51 -22.40
N PRO A 350 -5.67 -6.49 -21.26
CA PRO A 350 -4.31 -6.99 -21.17
C PRO A 350 -4.29 -8.44 -21.68
N GLY A 351 -3.62 -8.69 -22.80
CA GLY A 351 -3.41 -10.03 -23.31
C GLY A 351 -2.34 -10.70 -22.46
N PHE A 352 -2.71 -11.71 -21.68
CA PHE A 352 -1.73 -12.65 -21.16
C PHE A 352 -1.13 -13.40 -22.35
N LEU A 353 0.16 -13.21 -22.62
CA LEU A 353 0.93 -14.14 -23.44
C LEU A 353 1.03 -15.45 -22.64
N ILE A 354 0.06 -16.34 -22.85
CA ILE A 354 0.23 -17.76 -22.55
C ILE A 354 1.20 -18.25 -23.62
N ASP A 355 2.44 -18.58 -23.23
CA ASP A 355 3.39 -19.20 -24.15
C ASP A 355 2.73 -20.44 -24.76
N GLY A 356 2.54 -20.37 -26.08
CA GLY A 356 1.95 -21.44 -26.85
C GLY A 356 2.95 -22.56 -27.05
N LYS A 357 2.67 -23.68 -26.36
CA LYS A 357 3.23 -25.03 -26.46
C LYS A 357 4.52 -25.35 -25.73
#